data_AF-A0AA38YM47-F1
#
_entry.id   AF-A0AA38YM47-F1
#
_cell.length_a   1.000
_cell.length_b   1.000
_cell.length_c   1.000
_cell.angle_alpha   90.00
_cell.angle_beta   90.00
_cell.angle_gamma   90.00
#
_symmetry.space_group_name_H-M   'P 1'
#
loop_
_entity.id
_entity.type
_entity.pdbx_description
1 polymer ?
#
loop_
_entity_poly.entity_id
_entity_poly.type
_entity_poly.pdbx_seq_one_letter_code
_entity_poly.pdbx_strand_id
1 'polypeptide(L)'
;MTESLPGCDGIYFKGIICSFNGLICCVNDYSAFLHDIRICNPATREVLLLPLSRELEHPGEVGVAFGPGINEYKVFQFYGRMQHYGCEVYSAITGSWKSIGRVAHTPYSSFPSNHVCINGIVYWFTRSEEGIGSILVVNREEIFSTIRLPKEKIIRPYLINLEGCLCLVVDNGVEEYRFDIWALQDSKESLWTKKWSDYMPFCSIEDIIDHVAARKNEILIGTLSHFFLYNMGTRTWRKFNWEHDGEEVAICLPVAYTESLLPCK
;
A
#
# COMPACT_ATOMS: atom_id res chain seq x y z
N MET A 1 4.53 -15.50 -12.32
CA MET A 1 5.53 -14.93 -13.22
C MET A 1 6.43 -14.06 -12.37
N THR A 2 7.75 -14.18 -12.50
CA THR A 2 8.71 -13.44 -11.68
C THR A 2 9.26 -12.28 -12.51
N GLU A 3 8.90 -11.05 -12.16
CA GLU A 3 9.42 -9.86 -12.84
C GLU A 3 10.67 -9.34 -12.13
N SER A 4 11.66 -8.90 -12.90
CA SER A 4 12.85 -8.21 -12.39
C SER A 4 12.62 -6.70 -12.41
N LEU A 5 12.98 -6.01 -11.31
CA LEU A 5 12.96 -4.55 -11.30
C LEU A 5 13.97 -4.00 -12.33
N PRO A 6 13.64 -2.94 -13.08
CA PRO A 6 14.59 -2.28 -13.98
C PRO A 6 15.88 -1.91 -13.22
N GLY A 7 17.03 -2.43 -13.68
CA GLY A 7 18.34 -2.23 -13.03
C GLY A 7 18.75 -3.31 -12.02
N CYS A 8 17.87 -4.24 -11.67
CA CYS A 8 18.14 -5.35 -10.75
C CYS A 8 18.08 -6.70 -11.48
N ASP A 9 18.90 -6.88 -12.52
CA ASP A 9 18.93 -8.10 -13.34
C ASP A 9 19.14 -9.35 -12.47
N GLY A 10 18.28 -10.35 -12.62
CA GLY A 10 18.32 -11.61 -11.87
C GLY A 10 17.68 -11.57 -10.47
N ILE A 11 17.08 -10.43 -10.06
CA ILE A 11 16.36 -10.32 -8.79
C ILE A 11 14.86 -10.28 -9.06
N TYR A 12 14.23 -11.41 -8.79
CA TYR A 12 12.81 -11.67 -9.00
C TYR A 12 11.99 -11.38 -7.74
N PHE A 13 10.85 -10.72 -7.91
CA PHE A 13 9.94 -10.45 -6.80
C PHE A 13 8.53 -10.96 -7.12
N LYS A 14 7.82 -11.39 -6.09
CA LYS A 14 6.42 -11.79 -6.21
C LYS A 14 5.49 -10.59 -6.11
N GLY A 15 5.86 -9.59 -5.33
CA GLY A 15 5.05 -8.38 -5.15
C GLY A 15 5.84 -7.20 -4.62
N ILE A 16 5.42 -6.01 -5.04
CA ILE A 16 5.87 -4.73 -4.48
C ILE A 16 4.96 -4.38 -3.30
N ILE A 17 5.57 -4.02 -2.17
CA ILE A 17 4.87 -3.60 -0.95
C ILE A 17 4.64 -2.08 -0.97
N CYS A 18 5.69 -1.30 -1.20
CA CYS A 18 5.63 0.16 -1.28
C CYS A 18 6.94 0.75 -1.83
N SER A 19 6.93 2.05 -2.11
CA SER A 19 8.12 2.85 -2.44
C SER A 19 8.24 4.08 -1.55
N PHE A 20 9.47 4.53 -1.27
CA PHE A 20 9.75 5.77 -0.55
C PHE A 20 11.18 6.24 -0.79
N ASN A 21 11.37 7.54 -1.08
CA ASN A 21 12.68 8.15 -1.32
C ASN A 21 13.61 7.35 -2.25
N GLY A 22 13.05 6.75 -3.30
CA GLY A 22 13.75 5.93 -4.29
C GLY A 22 14.11 4.51 -3.85
N LEU A 23 13.74 4.12 -2.63
CA LEU A 23 13.74 2.74 -2.19
C LEU A 23 12.41 2.06 -2.52
N ILE A 24 12.46 0.77 -2.81
CA ILE A 24 11.32 -0.12 -3.02
C ILE A 24 11.39 -1.24 -1.99
N CYS A 25 10.32 -1.42 -1.22
CA CYS A 25 10.14 -2.61 -0.40
C CYS A 25 9.34 -3.63 -1.21
N CYS A 26 9.83 -4.86 -1.22
CA CYS A 26 9.27 -5.95 -2.00
C CYS A 26 9.38 -7.26 -1.24
N VAL A 27 8.49 -8.18 -1.59
CA VAL A 27 8.45 -9.52 -1.03
C VAL A 27 8.73 -10.54 -2.13
N ASN A 28 9.52 -11.54 -1.77
CA ASN A 28 9.59 -12.78 -2.50
C ASN A 28 9.12 -13.93 -1.61
N ASP A 29 8.43 -14.90 -2.20
CA ASP A 29 8.10 -16.12 -1.49
C ASP A 29 9.32 -17.02 -1.53
N TYR A 30 10.00 -17.15 -0.38
CA TYR A 30 11.05 -18.14 -0.23
C TYR A 30 10.45 -19.54 -0.07
N SER A 31 9.31 -19.62 0.62
CA SER A 31 8.51 -20.84 0.78
C SER A 31 7.06 -20.49 1.13
N ALA A 32 6.16 -21.48 1.17
CA ALA A 32 4.76 -21.29 1.57
C ALA A 32 4.56 -20.65 2.97
N PHE A 33 5.61 -20.57 3.79
CA PHE A 33 5.56 -20.11 5.17
C PHE A 33 6.55 -18.98 5.49
N LEU A 34 7.35 -18.53 4.53
CA LEU A 34 8.38 -17.50 4.75
C LEU A 34 8.43 -16.49 3.62
N HIS A 35 8.33 -15.21 4.00
CA HIS A 35 8.49 -14.07 3.11
C HIS A 35 9.90 -13.50 3.26
N ASP A 36 10.65 -13.48 2.16
CA ASP A 36 11.90 -12.73 2.05
C ASP A 36 11.54 -11.27 1.78
N ILE A 37 11.73 -10.41 2.79
CA ILE A 37 11.53 -8.97 2.62
C ILE A 37 12.85 -8.36 2.16
N ARG A 38 12.78 -7.62 1.05
CA ARG A 38 13.93 -6.97 0.42
C ARG A 38 13.68 -5.48 0.27
N ILE A 39 14.70 -4.68 0.56
CA ILE A 39 14.73 -3.26 0.28
C ILE A 39 15.69 -3.06 -0.89
N CYS A 40 15.19 -2.50 -1.98
CA CYS A 40 15.95 -2.33 -3.21
C CYS A 40 16.02 -0.84 -3.57
N ASN A 41 17.15 -0.41 -4.12
CA ASN A 41 17.25 0.85 -4.84
C ASN A 41 17.50 0.55 -6.32
N PRO A 42 16.50 0.69 -7.20
CA PRO A 42 16.67 0.46 -8.64
C PRO A 42 17.74 1.34 -9.29
N ALA A 43 17.95 2.56 -8.78
CA ALA A 43 18.91 3.51 -9.35
C ALA A 43 20.36 3.14 -9.04
N THR A 44 20.64 2.66 -7.82
CA THR A 44 21.98 2.21 -7.41
C THR A 44 22.21 0.73 -7.67
N ARG A 45 21.15 -0.02 -7.99
CA ARG A 45 21.13 -1.49 -8.14
C ARG A 45 21.48 -2.23 -6.84
N GLU A 46 21.38 -1.54 -5.71
CA GLU A 46 21.61 -2.13 -4.41
C GLU A 46 20.36 -2.87 -3.95
N VAL A 47 20.58 -4.03 -3.32
CA VAL A 47 19.51 -4.82 -2.70
C VAL A 47 19.97 -5.26 -1.33
N LEU A 48 19.16 -4.94 -0.34
CA LEU A 48 19.30 -5.37 1.04
C LEU A 48 18.24 -6.42 1.35
N LEU A 49 18.69 -7.64 1.63
CA LEU A 49 17.85 -8.67 2.22
C LEU A 49 17.74 -8.43 3.73
N LEU A 50 16.51 -8.31 4.24
CA LEU A 50 16.30 -8.22 5.67
C LEU A 50 16.53 -9.58 6.34
N PRO A 51 17.00 -9.63 7.60
CA PRO A 51 17.11 -10.89 8.32
C PRO A 51 15.75 -11.59 8.38
N LEU A 52 15.72 -12.91 8.44
CA LEU A 52 14.46 -13.64 8.61
C LEU A 52 13.85 -13.35 9.98
N SER A 53 12.54 -13.11 10.01
CA SER A 53 11.75 -13.06 11.24
C SER A 53 11.73 -14.44 11.91
N ARG A 54 11.74 -14.49 13.24
CA ARG A 54 11.94 -15.72 14.03
C ARG A 54 10.65 -16.52 14.25
N GLU A 55 9.49 -15.91 14.02
CA GLU A 55 8.18 -16.38 14.51
C GLU A 55 7.22 -16.80 13.38
N LEU A 56 7.72 -17.42 12.29
CA LEU A 56 6.95 -17.57 11.05
C LEU A 56 6.54 -19.02 10.74
N GLU A 57 5.47 -19.50 11.38
CA GLU A 57 4.67 -20.58 10.77
C GLU A 57 3.67 -20.00 9.75
N HIS A 58 3.16 -18.78 9.98
CA HIS A 58 2.12 -18.14 9.17
C HIS A 58 2.34 -16.63 9.03
N PRO A 59 3.17 -16.18 8.08
CA PRO A 59 3.38 -14.76 7.83
C PRO A 59 2.10 -14.14 7.25
N GLY A 60 1.79 -12.93 7.70
CA GLY A 60 0.69 -12.10 7.25
C GLY A 60 1.18 -10.85 6.53
N GLU A 61 0.33 -9.84 6.51
CA GLU A 61 0.58 -8.57 5.82
C GLU A 61 1.84 -7.86 6.29
N VAL A 62 2.46 -7.12 5.36
CA VAL A 62 3.64 -6.30 5.61
C VAL A 62 3.31 -4.84 5.34
N GLY A 63 3.87 -3.94 6.14
CA GLY A 63 3.92 -2.53 5.76
C GLY A 63 5.09 -1.81 6.37
N VAL A 64 5.42 -0.67 5.76
CA VAL A 64 6.68 0.02 6.03
C VAL A 64 6.40 1.43 6.51
N ALA A 65 6.94 1.78 7.68
CA ALA A 65 6.98 3.14 8.18
C ALA A 65 8.31 3.78 7.81
N PHE A 66 8.27 4.88 7.06
CA PHE A 66 9.45 5.65 6.74
C PHE A 66 9.59 6.88 7.64
N GLY A 67 10.77 7.08 8.17
CA GLY A 67 11.17 8.21 9.00
C GLY A 67 11.70 9.39 8.18
N PRO A 68 11.93 10.53 8.84
CA PRO A 68 12.51 11.72 8.22
C PRO A 68 14.00 11.57 7.88
N GLY A 69 14.72 10.68 8.55
CA GLY A 69 16.14 10.44 8.33
C GLY A 69 16.46 9.58 7.10
N ILE A 70 17.71 9.64 6.66
CA ILE A 70 18.25 8.72 5.65
C ILE A 70 18.20 7.29 6.23
N ASN A 71 17.62 6.37 5.46
CA ASN A 71 17.51 4.95 5.80
C ASN A 71 16.85 4.68 7.15
N GLU A 72 16.05 5.63 7.60
CA GLU A 72 15.26 5.49 8.81
C GLU A 72 13.93 4.86 8.42
N TYR A 73 13.82 3.54 8.48
CA TYR A 73 12.54 2.85 8.26
C TYR A 73 12.34 1.72 9.25
N LYS A 74 11.06 1.40 9.47
CA LYS A 74 10.61 0.23 10.20
C LYS A 74 9.72 -0.61 9.30
N VAL A 75 9.92 -1.92 9.33
CA VAL A 75 9.05 -2.87 8.61
C VAL A 75 8.24 -3.64 9.64
N PHE A 76 6.92 -3.55 9.52
CA PHE A 76 5.98 -4.30 10.33
C PHE A 76 5.57 -5.55 9.57
N GLN A 77 5.71 -6.71 10.21
CA GLN A 77 5.26 -7.98 9.67
C GLN A 77 4.27 -8.59 10.65
N PHE A 78 3.02 -8.73 10.21
CA PHE A 78 2.00 -9.42 10.98
C PHE A 78 2.18 -10.93 10.83
N TYR A 79 1.77 -11.69 11.82
CA TYR A 79 1.81 -13.16 11.78
C TYR A 79 0.67 -13.77 12.59
N GLY A 80 0.37 -15.04 12.29
CA GLY A 80 -0.59 -15.85 13.03
C GLY A 80 -1.82 -16.24 12.20
N ARG A 81 -2.66 -17.08 12.80
CA ARG A 81 -3.91 -17.58 12.20
C ARG A 81 -5.10 -17.26 13.10
N MET A 82 -6.24 -17.02 12.45
CA MET A 82 -7.57 -16.93 13.07
C MET A 82 -7.72 -15.82 14.13
N GLN A 83 -7.38 -16.11 15.38
CA GLN A 83 -7.65 -15.28 16.58
C GLN A 83 -6.39 -14.95 17.38
N HIS A 84 -5.21 -15.38 16.91
CA HIS A 84 -3.93 -15.15 17.58
C HIS A 84 -2.99 -14.46 16.63
N TYR A 85 -3.17 -13.15 16.49
CA TYR A 85 -2.29 -12.33 15.67
C TYR A 85 -1.22 -11.67 16.53
N GLY A 86 0.00 -11.70 16.03
CA GLY A 86 1.11 -10.93 16.54
C GLY A 86 1.70 -10.03 15.46
N CYS A 87 2.61 -9.16 15.88
CA CYS A 87 3.37 -8.32 14.96
C CYS A 87 4.84 -8.30 15.40
N GLU A 88 5.75 -8.45 14.44
CA GLU A 88 7.16 -8.14 14.62
C GLU A 88 7.50 -6.87 13.86
N VAL A 89 8.49 -6.14 14.37
CA VAL A 89 9.02 -4.94 13.73
C VAL A 89 10.52 -5.05 13.53
N TYR A 90 10.94 -4.87 12.29
CA TYR A 90 12.33 -4.62 11.93
C TYR A 90 12.62 -3.13 12.03
N SER A 91 13.78 -2.78 12.57
CA SER A 91 14.28 -1.40 12.55
C SER A 91 15.57 -1.35 11.75
N ALA A 92 15.62 -0.49 10.72
CA ALA A 92 16.84 -0.27 9.94
C ALA A 92 18.00 0.26 10.81
N ILE A 93 17.68 1.03 11.85
CA ILE A 93 18.67 1.59 12.79
C ILE A 93 19.41 0.47 13.56
N THR A 94 18.66 -0.54 14.05
CA THR A 94 19.27 -1.63 14.84
C THR A 94 19.65 -2.82 13.97
N GLY A 95 19.13 -2.91 12.74
CA GLY A 95 19.33 -4.03 11.84
C GLY A 95 18.68 -5.33 12.33
N SER A 96 17.66 -5.25 13.19
CA SER A 96 17.10 -6.42 13.88
C SER A 96 15.58 -6.38 13.99
N TRP A 97 14.97 -7.56 14.03
CA TRP A 97 13.57 -7.76 14.40
C TRP A 97 13.40 -7.73 15.93
N LYS A 98 12.24 -7.27 16.36
CA LYS A 98 11.71 -7.50 17.71
C LYS A 98 10.22 -7.78 17.64
N SER A 99 9.72 -8.64 18.52
CA SER A 99 8.28 -8.88 18.66
C SER A 99 7.62 -7.72 19.42
N ILE A 100 6.46 -7.27 18.91
CA ILE A 100 5.54 -6.35 19.60
C ILE A 100 4.48 -7.15 20.39
N GLY A 101 4.44 -8.48 20.22
CA GLY A 101 3.48 -9.35 20.87
C GLY A 101 2.11 -9.35 20.19
N ARG A 102 1.06 -9.66 20.95
CA ARG A 102 -0.30 -9.79 20.45
C ARG A 102 -0.90 -8.45 20.06
N VAL A 103 -1.57 -8.41 18.91
CA VAL A 103 -2.28 -7.22 18.41
C VAL A 103 -3.79 -7.46 18.37
N ALA A 104 -4.56 -6.41 18.63
CA ALA A 104 -6.03 -6.48 18.66
C ALA A 104 -6.66 -6.59 17.27
N HIS A 105 -6.00 -6.03 16.25
CA HIS A 105 -6.48 -5.97 14.88
C HIS A 105 -5.33 -6.28 13.91
N THR A 106 -5.70 -6.80 12.74
CA THR A 106 -4.76 -7.06 11.65
C THR A 106 -5.23 -6.44 10.34
N PRO A 107 -4.27 -6.16 9.44
CA PRO A 107 -4.60 -5.76 8.08
C PRO A 107 -5.50 -6.76 7.35
N TYR A 108 -6.37 -6.24 6.49
CA TYR A 108 -7.27 -7.06 5.69
C TYR A 108 -6.60 -7.56 4.41
N SER A 109 -5.95 -8.72 4.50
CA SER A 109 -5.14 -9.30 3.42
C SER A 109 -5.88 -9.61 2.11
N SER A 110 -7.19 -9.84 2.16
CA SER A 110 -7.99 -10.16 0.96
C SER A 110 -8.48 -8.92 0.20
N PHE A 111 -8.16 -7.71 0.69
CA PHE A 111 -8.62 -6.47 0.09
C PHE A 111 -7.49 -5.85 -0.76
N PRO A 112 -7.75 -5.45 -2.02
CA PRO A 112 -6.70 -5.05 -2.97
C PRO A 112 -5.98 -3.72 -2.62
N SER A 113 -6.46 -2.97 -1.63
CA SER A 113 -5.74 -1.80 -1.12
C SER A 113 -4.63 -2.20 -0.18
N ASN A 114 -3.40 -1.91 -0.60
CA ASN A 114 -2.22 -1.93 0.27
C ASN A 114 -2.30 -0.90 1.40
N HIS A 115 -1.30 -0.97 2.27
CA HIS A 115 -1.03 0.06 3.26
C HIS A 115 -0.54 1.36 2.63
N VAL A 116 -0.74 2.46 3.34
CA VAL A 116 -0.11 3.74 3.02
C VAL A 116 0.73 4.22 4.20
N CYS A 117 1.89 4.81 3.91
CA CYS A 117 2.71 5.48 4.92
C CYS A 117 2.66 7.01 4.72
N ILE A 118 2.36 7.72 5.80
CA ILE A 118 2.29 9.18 5.83
C ILE A 118 3.02 9.66 7.08
N ASN A 119 4.12 10.40 6.89
CA ASN A 119 4.94 10.95 7.98
C ASN A 119 5.34 9.89 9.04
N GLY A 120 5.67 8.68 8.59
CA GLY A 120 6.06 7.57 9.46
C GLY A 120 4.92 6.87 10.19
N ILE A 121 3.67 7.23 9.91
CA ILE A 121 2.49 6.52 10.36
C ILE A 121 2.01 5.62 9.24
N VAL A 122 1.67 4.38 9.56
CA VAL A 122 1.20 3.39 8.60
C VAL A 122 -0.27 3.08 8.82
N TYR A 123 -1.00 2.98 7.72
CA TYR A 123 -2.45 2.80 7.70
C TYR A 123 -2.81 1.58 6.85
N TRP A 124 -3.66 0.70 7.37
CA TRP A 124 -4.25 -0.42 6.63
C TRP A 124 -5.75 -0.46 6.86
N PHE A 125 -6.51 -1.03 5.94
CA PHE A 125 -7.85 -1.48 6.29
C PHE A 125 -7.79 -2.71 7.20
N THR A 126 -8.77 -2.85 8.09
CA THR A 126 -9.04 -4.05 8.88
C THR A 126 -10.27 -4.77 8.34
N ARG A 127 -10.42 -6.04 8.72
CA ARG A 127 -11.61 -6.83 8.40
C ARG A 127 -12.67 -6.69 9.49
N SER A 128 -13.93 -6.58 9.10
CA SER A 128 -15.12 -6.75 9.94
C SER A 128 -15.95 -7.95 9.48
N GLU A 129 -17.02 -8.29 10.21
CA GLU A 129 -17.97 -9.33 9.80
C GLU A 129 -18.68 -8.97 8.47
N GLU A 130 -18.91 -7.68 8.25
CA GLU A 130 -19.62 -7.14 7.07
C GLU A 130 -18.68 -6.77 5.91
N GLY A 131 -17.38 -7.08 6.03
CA GLY A 131 -16.36 -6.79 5.01
C GLY A 131 -15.25 -5.91 5.54
N ILE A 132 -15.19 -4.66 5.09
CA ILE A 132 -14.17 -3.69 5.54
C ILE A 132 -14.58 -3.13 6.90
N GLY A 133 -13.66 -3.14 7.85
CA GLY A 133 -13.86 -2.62 9.19
C GLY A 133 -13.40 -1.16 9.33
N SER A 134 -12.48 -0.94 10.26
CA SER A 134 -11.81 0.34 10.49
C SER A 134 -10.46 0.40 9.77
N ILE A 135 -9.76 1.53 9.90
CA ILE A 135 -8.37 1.67 9.50
C ILE A 135 -7.49 1.38 10.72
N LEU A 136 -6.59 0.39 10.61
CA LEU A 136 -5.53 0.15 11.57
C LEU A 136 -4.43 1.18 11.38
N VAL A 137 -3.97 1.77 12.48
CA VAL A 137 -2.93 2.79 12.49
C VAL A 137 -1.78 2.31 13.36
N VAL A 138 -0.55 2.42 12.85
CA VAL A 138 0.67 2.15 13.63
C VAL A 138 1.63 3.31 13.43
N ASN A 139 2.06 3.94 14.54
CA ASN A 139 3.08 4.99 14.50
C ASN A 139 4.49 4.42 14.67
N ARG A 140 5.49 5.29 14.60
CA ARG A 140 6.90 4.91 14.72
C ARG A 140 7.27 4.42 16.12
N GLU A 141 6.52 4.85 17.13
CA GLU A 141 6.64 4.38 18.51
C GLU A 141 5.98 3.01 18.72
N GLU A 142 5.51 2.37 17.65
CA GLU A 142 4.90 1.03 17.64
C GLU A 142 3.57 0.98 18.42
N ILE A 143 2.91 2.14 18.53
CA ILE A 143 1.61 2.29 19.18
C ILE A 143 0.52 2.09 18.12
N PHE A 144 -0.37 1.15 18.41
CA PHE A 144 -1.51 0.80 17.57
C PHE A 144 -2.72 1.63 17.97
N SER A 145 -3.46 2.11 16.98
CA SER A 145 -4.79 2.70 17.18
C SER A 145 -5.68 2.41 15.97
N THR A 146 -6.92 2.88 15.99
CA THR A 146 -7.87 2.70 14.88
C THR A 146 -8.58 3.98 14.53
N ILE A 147 -8.92 4.14 13.25
CA ILE A 147 -9.72 5.25 12.72
C ILE A 147 -10.97 4.65 12.08
N ARG A 148 -12.15 5.19 12.41
CA ARG A 148 -13.40 4.75 11.79
C ARG A 148 -13.49 5.29 10.36
N LEU A 149 -14.08 4.51 9.46
CA LEU A 149 -14.42 4.98 8.12
C LEU A 149 -15.50 6.07 8.19
N PRO A 150 -15.67 6.88 7.12
CA PRO A 150 -16.81 7.79 7.02
C PRO A 150 -18.14 7.05 7.24
N LYS A 151 -19.14 7.74 7.80
CA LYS A 151 -20.45 7.15 8.14
C LYS A 151 -21.28 6.76 6.91
N GLU A 152 -20.99 7.33 5.76
CA GLU A 152 -21.63 6.95 4.50
C GLU A 152 -21.22 5.52 4.12
N LYS A 153 -22.12 4.79 3.45
CA LYS A 153 -21.82 3.44 2.98
C LYS A 153 -20.71 3.52 1.93
N ILE A 154 -19.56 2.92 2.24
CA ILE A 154 -18.39 2.89 1.38
C ILE A 154 -18.17 1.45 0.93
N ILE A 155 -18.17 1.22 -0.38
CA ILE A 155 -18.15 -0.14 -0.94
C ILE A 155 -16.71 -0.58 -1.23
N ARG A 156 -15.94 0.24 -1.94
CA ARG A 156 -14.56 -0.06 -2.35
C ARG A 156 -13.65 1.15 -2.11
N PRO A 157 -13.23 1.39 -0.86
CA PRO A 157 -12.27 2.45 -0.55
C PRO A 157 -10.85 2.00 -0.82
N TYR A 158 -10.01 2.92 -1.29
CA TYR A 158 -8.56 2.74 -1.44
C TYR A 158 -7.83 3.80 -0.63
N LEU A 159 -6.81 3.40 0.13
CA LEU A 159 -6.00 4.32 0.91
C LEU A 159 -4.97 5.00 -0.01
N ILE A 160 -4.93 6.32 0.04
CA ILE A 160 -3.89 7.10 -0.65
C ILE A 160 -3.32 8.19 0.24
N ASN A 161 -2.08 8.58 -0.08
CA ASN A 161 -1.43 9.76 0.47
C ASN A 161 -1.58 10.90 -0.54
N LEU A 162 -2.36 11.92 -0.21
CA LEU A 162 -2.46 13.16 -0.98
C LEU A 162 -1.76 14.28 -0.21
N GLU A 163 -0.55 14.62 -0.63
CA GLU A 163 0.24 15.73 -0.06
C GLU A 163 0.36 15.68 1.47
N GLY A 164 0.55 14.48 2.04
CA GLY A 164 0.68 14.29 3.48
C GLY A 164 -0.66 14.12 4.22
N CYS A 165 -1.79 14.10 3.49
CA CYS A 165 -3.11 13.84 4.05
C CYS A 165 -3.54 12.40 3.76
N LEU A 166 -4.09 11.73 4.78
CA LEU A 166 -4.74 10.43 4.60
C LEU A 166 -6.07 10.64 3.87
N CYS A 167 -6.20 10.02 2.70
CA CYS A 167 -7.40 10.10 1.89
C CYS A 167 -7.91 8.71 1.49
N LEU A 168 -9.22 8.65 1.22
CA LEU A 168 -9.88 7.49 0.62
C LEU A 168 -10.35 7.87 -0.78
N VAL A 169 -9.99 7.06 -1.77
CA VAL A 169 -10.68 7.04 -3.07
C VAL A 169 -11.77 5.99 -2.97
N VAL A 170 -13.02 6.37 -3.20
CA VAL A 170 -14.18 5.48 -3.10
C VAL A 170 -14.79 5.33 -4.48
N ASP A 171 -14.80 4.11 -5.00
CA ASP A 171 -15.60 3.74 -6.16
C ASP A 171 -17.07 3.55 -5.73
N ASN A 172 -17.95 4.42 -6.22
CA ASN A 172 -19.39 4.36 -5.92
C ASN A 172 -20.13 3.37 -6.84
N GLY A 173 -19.42 2.66 -7.70
CA GLY A 173 -19.93 1.56 -8.51
C GLY A 173 -20.44 1.95 -9.88
N VAL A 174 -20.80 0.91 -10.63
CA VAL A 174 -21.12 0.94 -12.07
C VAL A 174 -22.39 1.73 -12.38
N GLU A 175 -23.30 1.94 -11.42
CA GLU A 175 -24.51 2.74 -11.68
C GLU A 175 -24.23 4.24 -11.67
N GLU A 176 -23.32 4.70 -10.81
CA GLU A 176 -23.01 6.12 -10.68
C GLU A 176 -21.85 6.56 -11.58
N TYR A 177 -20.98 5.63 -12.00
CA TYR A 177 -19.73 5.91 -12.74
C TYR A 177 -18.92 7.04 -12.09
N ARG A 178 -18.91 7.06 -10.77
CA ARG A 178 -18.43 8.19 -9.98
C ARG A 178 -17.47 7.67 -8.94
N PHE A 179 -16.41 8.43 -8.70
CA PHE A 179 -15.57 8.22 -7.55
C PHE A 179 -15.59 9.47 -6.67
N ASP A 180 -15.51 9.23 -5.36
CA ASP A 180 -15.40 10.27 -4.35
C ASP A 180 -14.02 10.22 -3.70
N ILE A 181 -13.48 11.38 -3.35
CA ILE A 181 -12.27 11.49 -2.51
C ILE A 181 -12.65 12.08 -1.16
N TRP A 182 -12.39 11.30 -0.12
CA TRP A 182 -12.54 11.71 1.26
C TRP A 182 -11.19 12.01 1.88
N ALA A 183 -11.07 13.14 2.56
CA ALA A 183 -9.86 13.50 3.30
C ALA A 183 -10.14 13.46 4.81
N LEU A 184 -9.26 12.80 5.56
CA LEU A 184 -9.31 12.80 7.01
C LEU A 184 -8.98 14.20 7.54
N GLN A 185 -9.88 14.78 8.33
CA GLN A 185 -9.67 16.08 8.98
C GLN A 185 -9.13 15.92 10.39
N ASP A 186 -9.65 14.93 11.14
CA ASP A 186 -9.22 14.64 12.51
C ASP A 186 -9.17 13.12 12.72
N SER A 187 -7.99 12.60 13.02
CA SER A 187 -7.79 11.16 13.26
C SER A 187 -8.39 10.68 14.58
N LYS A 188 -8.42 11.52 15.62
CA LYS A 188 -8.93 11.15 16.95
C LYS A 188 -10.44 10.98 16.92
N GLU A 189 -11.12 11.94 16.31
CA GLU A 189 -12.58 11.90 16.17
C GLU A 189 -13.04 11.09 14.94
N SER A 190 -12.09 10.63 14.10
CA SER A 190 -12.39 9.99 12.81
C SER A 190 -13.28 10.86 11.93
N LEU A 191 -12.99 12.17 11.88
CA LEU A 191 -13.76 13.13 11.12
C LEU A 191 -13.28 13.15 9.66
N TRP A 192 -14.17 12.81 8.74
CA TRP A 192 -13.90 12.80 7.30
C TRP A 192 -14.67 13.89 6.58
N THR A 193 -14.11 14.40 5.49
CA THR A 193 -14.79 15.34 4.60
C THR A 193 -14.62 14.90 3.17
N LYS A 194 -15.73 14.80 2.43
CA LYS A 194 -15.74 14.60 0.99
C LYS A 194 -15.23 15.88 0.33
N LYS A 195 -14.05 15.82 -0.28
CA LYS A 195 -13.38 16.97 -0.88
C LYS A 195 -13.57 17.04 -2.39
N TRP A 196 -13.60 15.87 -3.05
CA TRP A 196 -13.78 15.77 -4.49
C TRP A 196 -14.79 14.69 -4.84
N SER A 197 -15.44 14.88 -5.98
CA SER A 197 -16.34 13.95 -6.63
C SER A 197 -16.25 14.22 -8.13
N ASP A 198 -16.02 13.19 -8.93
CA ASP A 198 -16.01 13.32 -10.39
C ASP A 198 -16.43 12.00 -11.07
N TYR A 199 -16.80 12.11 -12.34
CA TYR A 199 -17.21 10.98 -13.15
C TYR A 199 -16.00 10.31 -13.81
N MET A 200 -16.04 8.99 -13.82
CA MET A 200 -15.07 8.16 -14.51
C MET A 200 -15.44 8.11 -16.00
N PRO A 201 -14.47 8.25 -16.91
CA PRO A 201 -14.74 8.31 -18.35
C PRO A 201 -15.03 6.94 -18.99
N PHE A 202 -15.27 5.89 -18.20
CA PHE A 202 -15.39 4.50 -18.64
C PHE A 202 -16.65 3.82 -18.08
N CYS A 203 -17.13 2.79 -18.79
CA CYS A 203 -18.56 2.44 -18.84
C CYS A 203 -18.85 0.93 -18.81
N SER A 204 -17.97 0.10 -18.27
CA SER A 204 -18.20 -1.35 -18.18
C SER A 204 -17.92 -1.96 -16.82
N ILE A 205 -18.49 -3.14 -16.57
CA ILE A 205 -18.28 -3.94 -15.35
C ILE A 205 -16.80 -4.38 -15.21
N GLU A 206 -16.06 -4.44 -16.32
CA GLU A 206 -14.62 -4.73 -16.33
C GLU A 206 -13.76 -3.53 -15.87
N ASP A 207 -14.38 -2.37 -15.66
CA ASP A 207 -13.71 -1.14 -15.25
C ASP A 207 -13.81 -0.85 -13.75
N ILE A 208 -14.06 -1.87 -12.91
CA ILE A 208 -13.94 -1.71 -11.46
C ILE A 208 -12.51 -1.30 -11.12
N ILE A 209 -12.36 -0.37 -10.17
CA ILE A 209 -11.04 0.00 -9.69
C ILE A 209 -10.41 -1.20 -8.97
N ASP A 210 -9.24 -1.65 -9.41
CA ASP A 210 -8.45 -2.66 -8.71
C ASP A 210 -7.30 -2.02 -7.93
N HIS A 211 -6.73 -0.96 -8.49
CA HIS A 211 -5.56 -0.29 -7.94
C HIS A 211 -5.69 1.22 -7.99
N VAL A 212 -5.18 1.87 -6.94
CA VAL A 212 -5.07 3.32 -6.88
C VAL A 212 -3.69 3.69 -6.35
N ALA A 213 -3.02 4.59 -7.06
CA ALA A 213 -1.81 5.23 -6.58
C ALA A 213 -1.94 6.75 -6.75
N ALA A 214 -1.38 7.52 -5.82
CA ALA A 214 -1.42 8.97 -5.88
C ALA A 214 -0.01 9.56 -5.86
N ARG A 215 0.18 10.64 -6.63
CA ARG A 215 1.42 11.42 -6.64
C ARG A 215 1.07 12.89 -6.87
N LYS A 216 1.37 13.74 -5.88
CA LYS A 216 1.05 15.18 -5.93
C LYS A 216 -0.46 15.36 -6.23
N ASN A 217 -0.80 16.03 -7.33
CA ASN A 217 -2.17 16.30 -7.78
C ASN A 217 -2.69 15.29 -8.81
N GLU A 218 -2.03 14.15 -8.96
CA GLU A 218 -2.41 13.12 -9.92
C GLU A 218 -2.74 11.80 -9.21
N ILE A 219 -3.79 11.14 -9.67
CA ILE A 219 -4.22 9.83 -9.19
C ILE A 219 -4.19 8.88 -10.39
N LEU A 220 -3.40 7.82 -10.27
CA LEU A 220 -3.44 6.69 -11.18
C LEU A 220 -4.50 5.72 -10.68
N ILE A 221 -5.44 5.38 -11.56
CA ILE A 221 -6.49 4.40 -11.33
C ILE A 221 -6.27 3.27 -12.31
N GLY A 222 -6.03 2.07 -11.78
CA GLY A 222 -5.91 0.84 -12.54
C GLY A 222 -7.18 0.01 -12.41
N THR A 223 -7.67 -0.46 -13.55
CA THR A 223 -8.69 -1.51 -13.67
C THR A 223 -8.01 -2.78 -14.18
N LEU A 224 -8.77 -3.88 -14.32
CA LEU A 224 -8.27 -5.14 -14.89
C LEU A 224 -7.65 -4.96 -16.28
N SER A 225 -8.11 -3.99 -17.06
CA SER A 225 -7.76 -3.83 -18.47
C SER A 225 -7.02 -2.53 -18.80
N HIS A 226 -7.11 -1.51 -17.95
CA HIS A 226 -6.65 -0.17 -18.30
C HIS A 226 -6.09 0.59 -17.10
N PHE A 227 -5.17 1.51 -17.39
CA PHE A 227 -4.72 2.51 -16.44
C PHE A 227 -5.15 3.90 -16.89
N PHE A 228 -5.59 4.72 -15.95
CA PHE A 228 -6.00 6.10 -16.18
C PHE A 228 -5.31 7.03 -15.20
N LEU A 229 -4.80 8.13 -15.71
CA LEU A 229 -4.26 9.20 -14.90
C LEU A 229 -5.30 10.33 -14.81
N TYR A 230 -5.77 10.59 -13.60
CA TYR A 230 -6.67 11.69 -13.29
C TYR A 230 -5.88 12.85 -12.68
N ASN A 231 -5.97 14.02 -13.30
CA ASN A 231 -5.36 15.24 -12.79
C ASN A 231 -6.40 16.03 -11.98
N MET A 232 -6.23 16.11 -10.66
CA MET A 232 -7.21 16.75 -9.77
C MET A 232 -7.35 18.26 -9.98
N GLY A 233 -6.27 18.93 -10.40
CA GLY A 233 -6.25 20.38 -10.59
C GLY A 233 -7.01 20.83 -11.83
N THR A 234 -6.85 20.10 -12.93
CA THR A 234 -7.54 20.38 -14.21
C THR A 234 -8.82 19.59 -14.41
N ARG A 235 -9.06 18.56 -13.58
CA ARG A 235 -10.16 17.58 -13.72
C ARG A 235 -10.17 16.92 -15.09
N THR A 236 -8.99 16.50 -15.54
CA THR A 236 -8.84 15.82 -16.83
C THR A 236 -8.33 14.40 -16.65
N TRP A 237 -8.76 13.55 -17.56
CA TRP A 237 -8.38 12.14 -17.61
C TRP A 237 -7.44 11.91 -18.79
N ARG A 238 -6.44 11.06 -18.57
CA ARG A 238 -5.58 10.52 -19.64
C ARG A 238 -5.55 9.01 -19.52
N LYS A 239 -5.97 8.33 -20.58
CA LYS A 239 -5.78 6.88 -20.68
C LYS A 239 -4.30 6.59 -20.90
N PHE A 240 -3.75 5.70 -20.10
CA PHE A 240 -2.40 5.22 -20.25
C PHE A 240 -2.44 3.96 -21.10
N ASN A 241 -1.99 4.08 -22.35
CA ASN A 241 -1.87 2.92 -23.24
C ASN A 241 -0.54 2.23 -22.93
N TRP A 242 -0.62 1.10 -22.23
CA TRP A 242 0.52 0.22 -22.02
C TRP A 242 0.51 -0.83 -23.13
N GLU A 243 1.35 -0.67 -24.14
CA GLU A 243 1.53 -1.67 -25.18
C GLU A 243 2.45 -2.78 -24.64
N HIS A 244 1.93 -4.00 -24.53
CA HIS A 244 2.74 -5.20 -24.30
C HIS A 244 2.53 -6.21 -25.41
N ASP A 245 3.62 -6.88 -25.78
CA ASP A 245 3.71 -7.95 -26.78
C ASP A 245 3.07 -9.26 -26.28
N GLY A 246 1.77 -9.23 -26.01
CA GLY A 246 0.92 -10.43 -25.95
C GLY A 246 1.05 -11.36 -24.74
N GLU A 247 1.80 -11.02 -23.69
CA GLU A 247 1.77 -11.77 -22.42
C GLU A 247 0.71 -11.19 -21.46
N GLU A 248 -0.07 -12.07 -20.83
CA GLU A 248 -1.03 -11.71 -19.77
C GLU A 248 -0.33 -10.89 -18.68
N VAL A 249 -0.81 -9.66 -18.49
CA VAL A 249 -0.29 -8.72 -17.49
C VAL A 249 -0.48 -9.34 -16.10
N ALA A 250 0.61 -9.73 -15.45
CA ALA A 250 0.61 -9.88 -14.01
C ALA A 250 0.37 -8.49 -13.44
N ILE A 251 -0.86 -8.22 -12.96
CA ILE A 251 -1.24 -6.89 -12.49
C ILE A 251 -0.40 -6.54 -11.25
N CYS A 252 0.67 -5.78 -11.47
CA CYS A 252 1.53 -5.28 -10.41
C CYS A 252 0.92 -4.04 -9.77
N LEU A 253 0.97 -3.99 -8.43
CA LEU A 253 0.54 -2.83 -7.65
C LEU A 253 1.31 -1.57 -8.09
N PRO A 254 0.63 -0.54 -8.62
CA PRO A 254 1.29 0.70 -8.98
C PRO A 254 1.76 1.41 -7.72
N VAL A 255 3.01 1.88 -7.74
CA VAL A 255 3.58 2.67 -6.64
C VAL A 255 4.19 3.96 -7.18
N ALA A 256 4.01 5.06 -6.45
CA ALA A 256 4.63 6.34 -6.80
C ALA A 256 6.14 6.27 -6.54
N TYR A 257 6.94 6.21 -7.60
CA TYR A 257 8.39 6.16 -7.50
C TYR A 257 9.03 7.52 -7.82
N THR A 258 10.07 7.87 -7.07
CA THR A 258 10.96 8.99 -7.38
C THR A 258 12.38 8.50 -7.19
N GLU A 259 13.19 8.60 -8.24
CA GLU A 259 14.57 8.12 -8.25
C GLU A 259 15.41 8.79 -7.16
N SER A 260 16.35 8.04 -6.59
CA SER A 260 17.23 8.51 -5.53
C SER A 260 18.51 7.68 -5.48
N LEU A 261 19.61 8.27 -5.03
CA LEU A 261 20.89 7.57 -4.82
C LEU A 261 21.11 7.19 -3.35
N LEU A 262 20.05 7.13 -2.54
CA LEU A 262 20.14 6.71 -1.14
C LEU A 262 20.54 5.23 -1.05
N PRO A 263 21.49 4.85 -0.19
CA PRO A 263 21.83 3.45 0.00
C PRO A 263 20.67 2.68 0.65
N CYS A 264 20.61 1.36 0.52
CA CYS A 264 19.56 0.57 1.20
C CYS A 264 19.78 0.43 2.73
N LYS A 265 20.99 0.72 3.22
CA LYS A 265 21.43 0.58 4.62
C LYS A 265 21.93 1.91 5.18
#